data_AF-A0A1C0U2V5-F1
#
_entry.id   AF-A0A1C0U2V5-F1
#
_cell.length_a   1.000
_cell.length_b   1.000
_cell.length_c   1.000
_cell.angle_alpha   90.00
_cell.angle_beta   90.00
_cell.angle_gamma   90.00
#
_symmetry.space_group_name_H-M   'P 1'
#
loop_
_entity.id
_entity.type
_entity.pdbx_description
1 polymer ?
#
loop_
_entity_poly.entity_id
_entity_poly.type
_entity_poly.pdbx_seq_one_letter_code
_entity_poly.pdbx_strand_id
1 'polypeptide(L)'
;MAFRMLRYAIAAMQRHLDAGHKTLPLVIPVLFYQGKISPYPMNWLLEFDDPELAGELYNKDFPLVDITVIPDDEIMKHRRMAVLEMLQKHIRQRDLTELLDQLVTLLLEGYTTQEQLISVINYMLQAGESHDPAALLNTLASRVPQHEEALMTIAEKLRLEGEQRGIRKGIQLGEQKGREEGVLLGKLDVAHSLLKMGMPREAVLEATGLSEDSWRRSVIDSDTRRNPIKSVSRSN
;
A
#
# COMPACT_ATOMS: atom_id res chain seq x y z
N MET A 1 15.84 -25.05 26.77
CA MET A 1 16.68 -23.88 27.20
C MET A 1 17.51 -23.38 26.02
N ALA A 2 17.98 -24.28 25.18
CA ALA A 2 18.66 -23.96 23.93
C ALA A 2 17.82 -23.03 23.02
N PHE A 3 16.51 -23.28 22.88
CA PHE A 3 15.65 -22.40 22.07
C PHE A 3 15.57 -20.96 22.61
N ARG A 4 15.59 -20.77 23.93
CA ARG A 4 15.63 -19.43 24.54
C ARG A 4 16.90 -18.67 24.19
N MET A 5 18.03 -19.36 24.10
CA MET A 5 19.31 -18.75 23.74
C MET A 5 19.30 -18.30 22.27
N LEU A 6 18.76 -19.11 21.36
CA LEU A 6 18.54 -18.72 19.97
C LEU A 6 17.66 -17.46 19.88
N ARG A 7 16.54 -17.44 20.61
CA ARG A 7 15.63 -16.29 20.65
C ARG A 7 16.33 -15.00 21.11
N TYR A 8 17.18 -15.08 22.13
CA TYR A 8 17.94 -13.92 22.60
C TYR A 8 19.00 -13.48 21.58
N ALA A 9 19.66 -14.40 20.89
CA ALA A 9 20.62 -14.09 19.84
C ALA A 9 19.93 -13.34 18.68
N ILE A 10 18.80 -13.85 18.19
CA ILE A 10 17.99 -13.20 17.16
C ILE A 10 17.50 -11.83 17.62
N ALA A 11 17.03 -11.68 18.86
CA ALA A 11 16.60 -10.40 19.37
C ALA A 11 17.73 -9.36 19.44
N ALA A 12 18.96 -9.78 19.79
CA ALA A 12 20.12 -8.92 19.78
C ALA A 12 20.52 -8.51 18.34
N MET A 13 20.46 -9.45 17.40
CA MET A 13 20.65 -9.17 15.97
C MET A 13 19.62 -8.17 15.43
N GLN A 14 18.34 -8.33 15.77
CA GLN A 14 17.28 -7.41 15.34
C GLN A 14 17.50 -6.00 15.88
N ARG A 15 17.85 -5.86 17.17
CA ARG A 15 18.16 -4.55 17.76
C ARG A 15 19.32 -3.85 17.06
N HIS A 16 20.29 -4.61 16.54
CA HIS A 16 21.39 -4.04 15.76
C HIS A 16 20.89 -3.48 14.42
N LEU A 17 19.98 -4.18 13.73
CA LEU A 17 19.36 -3.67 12.51
C LEU A 17 18.49 -2.43 12.79
N ASP A 18 17.71 -2.45 13.87
CA ASP A 18 16.84 -1.33 14.28
C ASP A 18 17.65 -0.06 14.61
N ALA A 19 18.92 -0.21 15.01
CA ALA A 19 19.86 0.90 15.23
C ALA A 19 20.41 1.51 13.93
N GLY A 20 20.00 1.02 12.76
CA GLY A 20 20.37 1.54 11.43
C GLY A 20 21.55 0.84 10.77
N HIS A 21 22.04 -0.26 11.35
CA HIS A 21 23.08 -1.07 10.72
C HIS A 21 22.52 -1.95 9.59
N LYS A 22 23.32 -2.18 8.54
CA LYS A 22 22.88 -2.86 7.31
C LYS A 22 23.06 -4.38 7.32
N THR A 23 23.86 -4.90 8.24
CA THR A 23 24.27 -6.31 8.28
C THR A 23 24.08 -6.88 9.68
N LEU A 24 23.85 -8.19 9.77
CA LEU A 24 23.72 -8.89 11.05
C LEU A 24 25.07 -8.97 11.80
N PRO A 25 25.09 -8.76 13.13
CA PRO A 25 26.26 -9.03 13.94
C PRO A 25 26.34 -10.51 14.30
N LEU A 26 27.55 -11.03 14.52
CA LEU A 26 27.72 -12.36 15.11
C LEU A 26 27.42 -12.29 16.62
N VAL A 27 26.40 -13.03 17.08
CA VAL A 27 26.03 -13.13 18.50
C VAL A 27 26.36 -14.52 19.00
N ILE A 28 27.19 -14.61 20.04
CA ILE A 28 27.60 -15.89 20.63
C ILE A 28 26.78 -16.13 21.92
N PRO A 29 25.79 -17.03 21.91
CA PRO A 29 25.04 -17.37 23.11
C PRO A 29 25.86 -18.28 24.03
N VAL A 30 26.25 -17.78 25.21
CA VAL A 30 26.99 -18.55 26.22
C VAL A 30 26.10 -18.81 27.44
N LEU A 31 25.97 -20.07 27.86
CA LEU A 31 25.27 -20.46 29.09
C LEU A 31 26.26 -21.00 30.11
N PHE A 32 26.38 -20.32 31.26
CA PHE A 32 27.04 -20.88 32.43
C PHE A 32 26.07 -21.83 33.14
N TYR A 33 26.38 -23.12 33.12
CA TYR A 33 25.53 -24.18 33.68
C TYR A 33 26.17 -24.83 34.92
N GLN A 34 25.44 -24.87 36.03
CA GLN A 34 25.85 -25.50 37.29
C GLN A 34 24.80 -26.53 37.77
N GLY A 35 24.17 -27.23 36.84
CA GLY A 35 23.20 -28.28 37.17
C GLY A 35 23.83 -29.66 37.31
N LYS A 36 23.00 -30.65 37.64
CA LYS A 36 23.44 -32.02 37.94
C LYS A 36 23.56 -32.93 36.70
N ILE A 37 22.99 -32.54 35.54
CA ILE A 37 22.95 -33.37 34.32
C ILE A 37 24.03 -32.88 33.35
N SER A 38 24.93 -33.76 32.92
CA SER A 38 26.04 -33.42 32.02
C SER A 38 26.29 -34.52 30.97
N PRO A 39 26.49 -34.16 29.68
CA PRO A 39 26.39 -32.82 29.12
C PRO A 39 24.92 -32.35 29.04
N TYR A 40 24.68 -31.08 29.35
CA TYR A 40 23.34 -30.50 29.18
C TYR A 40 23.08 -30.26 27.68
N PRO A 41 21.96 -30.75 27.11
CA PRO A 41 21.70 -30.61 25.69
C PRO A 41 21.50 -29.14 25.30
N MET A 42 22.34 -28.65 24.40
CA MET A 42 22.32 -27.25 23.94
C MET A 42 21.96 -27.09 22.46
N ASN A 43 21.66 -28.20 21.77
CA ASN A 43 21.08 -28.17 20.43
C ASN A 43 19.56 -27.93 20.54
N TRP A 44 19.10 -26.77 20.10
CA TRP A 44 17.70 -26.40 20.13
C TRP A 44 16.83 -27.24 19.18
N LEU A 45 17.43 -27.88 18.17
CA LEU A 45 16.72 -28.77 17.25
C LEU A 45 16.19 -30.03 17.94
N LEU A 46 16.76 -30.43 19.08
CA LEU A 46 16.25 -31.53 19.90
C LEU A 46 14.92 -31.18 20.61
N GLU A 47 14.49 -29.92 20.57
CA GLU A 47 13.20 -29.49 21.13
C GLU A 47 12.03 -29.71 20.14
N PHE A 48 12.27 -30.16 18.89
CA PHE A 48 11.22 -30.55 17.94
C PHE A 48 10.80 -32.02 18.11
N ASP A 49 9.56 -32.33 17.69
CA ASP A 49 9.06 -33.71 17.61
C ASP A 49 9.87 -34.57 16.61
N ASP A 50 10.42 -33.95 15.56
CA ASP A 50 11.34 -34.55 14.59
C ASP A 50 12.62 -33.70 14.44
N PRO A 51 13.68 -33.99 15.22
CA PRO A 51 14.93 -33.26 15.17
C PRO A 51 15.71 -33.41 13.86
N GLU A 52 15.54 -34.52 13.13
CA GLU A 52 16.22 -34.76 11.86
C GLU A 52 15.65 -33.84 10.78
N LEU A 53 14.33 -33.81 10.64
CA LEU A 53 13.65 -32.91 9.72
C LEU A 53 13.93 -31.43 10.06
N ALA A 54 13.93 -31.06 11.34
CA ALA A 54 14.30 -29.71 11.76
C ALA A 54 15.75 -29.37 11.37
N GLY A 55 16.67 -30.33 11.50
CA GLY A 55 18.04 -30.19 11.07
C GLY A 55 18.18 -29.97 9.56
N GLU A 56 17.39 -30.66 8.74
CA GLU A 56 17.38 -30.45 7.29
C GLU A 56 16.85 -29.07 6.90
N LEU A 57 15.84 -28.56 7.61
CA LEU A 57 15.20 -27.28 7.31
C LEU A 57 16.04 -26.08 7.78
N TYR A 58 16.61 -26.14 8.98
CA TYR A 58 17.25 -24.98 9.62
C TYR A 58 18.76 -24.89 9.43
N ASN A 59 19.42 -25.93 8.90
CA ASN A 59 20.86 -25.89 8.59
C ASN A 59 21.18 -25.75 7.09
N LYS A 60 20.17 -25.60 6.24
CA LYS A 60 20.31 -25.37 4.80
C LYS A 60 19.69 -24.02 4.44
N ASP A 61 19.84 -23.63 3.18
CA ASP A 61 19.07 -22.52 2.64
C ASP A 61 17.57 -22.80 2.83
N PHE A 62 16.81 -21.76 3.18
CA PHE A 62 15.36 -21.89 3.28
C PHE A 62 14.78 -22.31 1.94
N PRO A 63 13.78 -23.21 1.93
CA PRO A 63 13.16 -23.64 0.69
C PRO A 63 12.51 -22.44 -0.01
N LEU A 64 12.89 -22.21 -1.27
CA LEU A 64 12.29 -21.24 -2.15
C LEU A 64 11.39 -21.96 -3.14
N VAL A 65 10.10 -21.65 -3.12
CA VAL A 65 9.15 -22.07 -4.17
C VAL A 65 9.12 -20.98 -5.23
N ASP A 66 9.86 -21.17 -6.32
CA ASP A 66 9.86 -20.25 -7.45
C ASP A 66 8.69 -20.56 -8.38
N ILE A 67 7.57 -19.87 -8.16
CA ILE A 67 6.34 -20.05 -8.95
C ILE A 67 6.54 -19.60 -10.42
N THR A 68 7.55 -18.77 -10.71
CA THR A 68 7.75 -18.23 -12.06
C THR A 68 8.16 -19.30 -13.08
N VAL A 69 8.80 -20.37 -12.61
CA VAL A 69 9.27 -21.47 -13.46
C VAL A 69 8.30 -22.66 -13.52
N ILE A 70 7.31 -22.70 -12.63
CA ILE A 70 6.33 -23.80 -12.58
C ILE A 70 5.33 -23.60 -13.74
N PRO A 71 5.14 -24.57 -14.65
CA PRO A 71 4.15 -24.49 -15.71
C PRO A 71 2.73 -24.29 -15.18
N ASP A 72 1.89 -23.55 -15.93
CA ASP A 72 0.52 -23.28 -15.50
C ASP A 72 -0.30 -24.56 -15.33
N ASP A 73 -0.14 -25.55 -16.21
CA ASP A 73 -0.83 -26.84 -16.14
C ASP A 73 -0.40 -27.68 -14.92
N GLU A 74 0.80 -27.42 -14.38
CA GLU A 74 1.25 -27.99 -13.12
C GLU A 74 0.61 -27.26 -11.94
N ILE A 75 0.62 -25.92 -11.94
CA ILE A 75 -0.07 -25.10 -10.92
C ILE A 75 -1.54 -25.49 -10.81
N MET A 76 -2.21 -25.75 -11.93
CA MET A 76 -3.62 -26.18 -11.94
C MET A 76 -3.88 -27.44 -11.11
N LYS A 77 -2.86 -28.26 -10.82
CA LYS A 77 -2.97 -29.49 -10.01
C LYS A 77 -2.76 -29.26 -8.52
N HIS A 78 -2.35 -28.06 -8.10
CA HIS A 78 -2.00 -27.72 -6.71
C HIS A 78 -3.21 -27.45 -5.80
N ARG A 79 -4.43 -27.68 -6.29
CA ARG A 79 -5.70 -27.61 -5.52
C ARG A 79 -5.84 -26.27 -4.79
N ARG A 80 -5.77 -26.27 -3.45
CA ARG A 80 -5.98 -25.10 -2.58
C ARG A 80 -4.97 -23.98 -2.81
N MET A 81 -3.76 -24.30 -3.27
CA MET A 81 -2.70 -23.31 -3.50
C MET A 81 -2.74 -22.72 -4.91
N ALA A 82 -3.37 -23.44 -5.86
CA ALA A 82 -3.33 -23.11 -7.28
C ALA A 82 -3.83 -21.69 -7.59
N VAL A 83 -4.91 -21.24 -6.94
CA VAL A 83 -5.47 -19.89 -7.18
C VAL A 83 -4.46 -18.81 -6.80
N LEU A 84 -3.82 -18.96 -5.63
CA LEU A 84 -2.86 -17.98 -5.14
C LEU A 84 -1.58 -18.00 -5.98
N GLU A 85 -1.10 -19.19 -6.34
CA GLU A 85 0.11 -19.36 -7.16
C GLU A 85 -0.10 -18.80 -8.57
N MET A 86 -1.23 -19.13 -9.21
CA MET A 86 -1.59 -18.61 -10.53
C MET A 86 -1.66 -17.08 -10.52
N LEU A 87 -2.30 -16.52 -9.49
CA LEU A 87 -2.38 -15.07 -9.34
C LEU A 87 -1.01 -14.45 -9.09
N GLN A 88 -0.19 -15.01 -8.20
CA GLN A 88 1.15 -14.48 -7.88
C GLN A 88 2.10 -14.54 -9.08
N LYS A 89 2.08 -15.65 -9.83
CA LYS A 89 2.92 -15.82 -11.03
C LYS A 89 2.71 -14.70 -12.04
N HIS A 90 1.46 -14.30 -12.20
CA HIS A 90 1.03 -13.44 -13.29
C HIS A 90 0.59 -12.04 -12.82
N ILE A 91 0.76 -11.71 -11.54
CA ILE A 91 0.30 -10.44 -10.95
C ILE A 91 0.87 -9.19 -11.63
N ARG A 92 2.07 -9.32 -12.23
CA ARG A 92 2.77 -8.24 -12.95
C ARG A 92 2.39 -8.15 -14.42
N GLN A 93 1.55 -9.05 -14.92
CA GLN A 93 1.02 -8.95 -16.28
C GLN A 93 -0.01 -7.82 -16.34
N ARG A 94 0.01 -7.05 -17.43
CA ARG A 94 -0.89 -5.90 -17.61
C ARG A 94 -2.35 -6.31 -17.79
N ASP A 95 -2.58 -7.50 -18.33
CA ASP A 95 -3.92 -8.01 -18.62
C ASP A 95 -4.15 -9.34 -17.89
N LEU A 96 -4.82 -9.27 -16.73
CA LEU A 96 -5.22 -10.44 -15.95
C LEU A 96 -6.40 -11.19 -16.60
N THR A 97 -6.97 -10.68 -17.69
CA THR A 97 -8.06 -11.33 -18.41
C THR A 97 -7.64 -12.67 -19.01
N GLU A 98 -6.36 -12.81 -19.40
CA GLU A 98 -5.81 -14.07 -19.91
C GLU A 98 -5.85 -15.21 -18.86
N LEU A 99 -5.83 -14.85 -17.58
CA LEU A 99 -5.90 -15.80 -16.47
C LEU A 99 -7.33 -16.13 -16.04
N LEU A 100 -8.31 -15.37 -16.53
CA LEU A 100 -9.68 -15.43 -16.04
C LEU A 100 -10.24 -16.85 -16.17
N ASP A 101 -10.00 -17.52 -17.30
CA ASP A 101 -10.49 -18.88 -17.52
C ASP A 101 -9.85 -19.90 -16.57
N GLN A 102 -8.55 -19.78 -16.30
CA GLN A 102 -7.84 -20.63 -15.34
C GLN A 102 -8.34 -20.40 -13.91
N LEU A 103 -8.50 -19.12 -13.52
CA LEU A 103 -9.02 -18.76 -12.20
C LEU A 103 -10.46 -19.23 -11.99
N VAL A 104 -11.33 -19.06 -13.00
CA VAL A 104 -12.70 -19.57 -12.96
C VAL A 104 -12.70 -21.09 -12.78
N THR A 105 -11.86 -21.79 -13.55
CA THR A 105 -11.74 -23.25 -13.44
C THR A 105 -11.33 -23.66 -12.03
N LEU A 106 -10.28 -23.06 -11.47
CA LEU A 106 -9.79 -23.37 -10.12
C LEU A 106 -10.80 -23.05 -9.02
N LEU A 107 -11.55 -21.96 -9.16
CA LEU A 107 -12.59 -21.59 -8.20
C LEU A 107 -13.78 -22.56 -8.24
N LEU A 108 -14.14 -23.06 -9.43
CA LEU A 108 -15.20 -24.05 -9.60
C LEU A 108 -14.83 -25.44 -9.05
N GLU A 109 -13.54 -25.76 -8.91
CA GLU A 109 -13.11 -27.00 -8.24
C GLU A 109 -13.45 -27.04 -6.75
N GLY A 110 -13.82 -25.90 -6.14
CA GLY A 110 -14.32 -25.83 -4.77
C GLY A 110 -13.26 -26.02 -3.69
N TYR A 111 -11.96 -25.95 -4.04
CA TYR A 111 -10.87 -26.02 -3.07
C TYR A 111 -10.63 -24.69 -2.32
N THR A 112 -11.15 -23.59 -2.85
CA THR A 112 -10.95 -22.24 -2.29
C THR A 112 -12.01 -21.91 -1.25
N THR A 113 -11.58 -21.65 -0.02
CA THR A 113 -12.49 -21.15 1.03
C THR A 113 -12.79 -19.67 0.84
N GLN A 114 -13.85 -19.18 1.50
CA GLN A 114 -14.21 -17.76 1.47
C GLN A 114 -13.05 -16.86 1.97
N GLU A 115 -12.35 -17.26 3.04
CA GLU A 115 -11.19 -16.53 3.55
C GLU A 115 -10.03 -16.49 2.54
N GLN A 116 -9.77 -17.60 1.86
CA GLN A 116 -8.73 -17.67 0.82
C GLN A 116 -9.09 -16.78 -0.36
N LEU A 117 -10.36 -16.81 -0.80
CA LEU A 117 -10.85 -15.95 -1.86
C LEU A 117 -10.68 -14.47 -1.51
N ILE A 118 -11.07 -14.07 -0.28
CA ILE A 118 -10.87 -12.69 0.21
C ILE A 118 -9.39 -12.30 0.14
N SER A 119 -8.48 -13.17 0.60
CA SER A 119 -7.04 -12.92 0.56
C SER A 119 -6.50 -12.76 -0.86
N VAL A 120 -6.93 -13.61 -1.79
CA VAL A 120 -6.55 -13.55 -3.22
C VAL A 120 -7.02 -12.24 -3.86
N ILE A 121 -8.27 -11.83 -3.62
CA ILE A 121 -8.79 -10.56 -4.15
C ILE A 121 -8.06 -9.36 -3.54
N ASN A 122 -7.83 -9.35 -2.23
CA ASN A 122 -7.08 -8.27 -1.58
C ASN A 122 -5.66 -8.15 -2.14
N TYR A 123 -5.00 -9.28 -2.36
CA TYR A 123 -3.68 -9.31 -2.99
C TYR A 123 -3.73 -8.73 -4.40
N MET A 124 -4.69 -9.15 -5.23
CA MET A 124 -4.87 -8.64 -6.58
C MET A 124 -5.02 -7.11 -6.62
N LEU A 125 -5.79 -6.53 -5.70
CA LEU A 125 -6.05 -5.09 -5.66
C LEU A 125 -4.86 -4.27 -5.16
N GLN A 126 -4.00 -4.87 -4.34
CA GLN A 126 -2.83 -4.21 -3.78
C GLN A 126 -1.61 -4.34 -4.70
N ALA A 127 -1.43 -5.49 -5.33
CA ALA A 127 -0.24 -5.84 -6.09
C ALA A 127 -0.44 -5.83 -7.61
N GLY A 128 -1.67 -5.91 -8.10
CA GLY A 128 -1.98 -5.99 -9.52
C GLY A 128 -1.84 -4.64 -10.23
N GLU A 129 -1.28 -4.66 -11.44
CA GLU A 129 -1.19 -3.49 -12.33
C GLU A 129 -2.40 -3.35 -13.27
N SER A 130 -3.48 -4.12 -13.02
CA SER A 130 -4.68 -4.11 -13.86
C SER A 130 -5.35 -2.74 -13.87
N HIS A 131 -5.74 -2.30 -15.06
CA HIS A 131 -6.37 -1.00 -15.27
C HIS A 131 -7.83 -0.95 -14.77
N ASP A 132 -8.49 -2.11 -14.58
CA ASP A 132 -9.84 -2.20 -14.04
C ASP A 132 -10.08 -3.49 -13.22
N PRO A 133 -9.66 -3.51 -11.94
CA PRO A 133 -9.92 -4.64 -11.05
C PRO A 133 -11.41 -4.89 -10.76
N ALA A 134 -12.26 -3.88 -10.89
CA ALA A 134 -13.69 -4.00 -10.61
C ALA A 134 -14.41 -4.78 -11.72
N ALA A 135 -14.07 -4.54 -12.99
CA ALA A 135 -14.58 -5.32 -14.11
C ALA A 135 -14.20 -6.80 -14.00
N LEU A 136 -12.96 -7.11 -13.60
CA LEU A 136 -12.52 -8.49 -13.38
C LEU A 136 -13.33 -9.17 -12.26
N LEU A 137 -13.54 -8.47 -11.13
CA LEU A 137 -14.34 -8.99 -10.01
C LEU A 137 -15.78 -9.29 -10.42
N ASN A 138 -16.42 -8.38 -11.15
CA ASN A 138 -17.78 -8.59 -11.65
C ASN A 138 -17.84 -9.80 -12.61
N THR A 139 -16.82 -9.95 -13.45
CA THR A 139 -16.74 -11.08 -14.38
C THR A 139 -16.56 -12.40 -13.62
N LEU A 140 -15.70 -12.43 -12.60
CA LEU A 140 -15.53 -13.60 -11.72
C LEU A 140 -16.83 -13.95 -10.98
N ALA A 141 -17.53 -12.96 -10.44
CA ALA A 141 -18.80 -13.16 -9.73
C ALA A 141 -19.86 -13.78 -10.65
N SER A 142 -19.97 -13.31 -11.89
CA SER A 142 -20.93 -13.86 -12.86
C SER A 142 -20.60 -15.30 -13.32
N ARG A 143 -19.32 -15.69 -13.29
CA ARG A 143 -18.86 -17.01 -13.77
C ARG A 143 -18.71 -18.04 -12.65
N VAL A 144 -18.70 -17.62 -11.39
CA VAL A 144 -18.53 -18.49 -10.23
C VAL A 144 -19.66 -18.25 -9.21
N PRO A 145 -20.89 -18.75 -9.47
CA PRO A 145 -22.07 -18.44 -8.67
C PRO A 145 -21.93 -18.82 -7.20
N GLN A 146 -21.17 -19.89 -6.92
CA GLN A 146 -20.92 -20.36 -5.55
C GLN A 146 -20.16 -19.32 -4.68
N HIS A 147 -19.48 -18.38 -5.33
CA HIS A 147 -18.73 -17.31 -4.66
C HIS A 147 -19.33 -15.92 -4.91
N GLU A 148 -20.50 -15.83 -5.57
CA GLU A 148 -21.12 -14.55 -5.94
C GLU A 148 -21.35 -13.64 -4.72
N GLU A 149 -22.03 -14.14 -3.68
CA GLU A 149 -22.32 -13.35 -2.47
C GLU A 149 -21.03 -12.85 -1.79
N ALA A 150 -20.01 -13.71 -1.71
CA ALA A 150 -18.72 -13.35 -1.13
C ALA A 150 -18.00 -12.30 -1.98
N LEU A 151 -17.97 -12.47 -3.31
CA LEU A 151 -17.35 -11.54 -4.25
C LEU A 151 -18.06 -10.18 -4.27
N MET A 152 -19.40 -10.17 -4.22
CA MET A 152 -20.20 -8.95 -4.16
C MET A 152 -19.99 -8.20 -2.84
N THR A 153 -19.92 -8.92 -1.72
CA THR A 153 -19.60 -8.32 -0.41
C THR A 153 -18.19 -7.68 -0.42
N ILE A 154 -17.22 -8.35 -1.02
CA ILE A 154 -15.86 -7.82 -1.18
C ILE A 154 -15.90 -6.56 -2.07
N ALA A 155 -16.58 -6.61 -3.22
CA ALA A 155 -16.72 -5.49 -4.12
C ALA A 155 -17.38 -4.27 -3.44
N GLU A 156 -18.44 -4.49 -2.67
CA GLU A 156 -19.14 -3.43 -1.93
C GLU A 156 -18.24 -2.81 -0.86
N LYS A 157 -17.53 -3.64 -0.08
CA LYS A 157 -16.57 -3.16 0.92
C LYS A 157 -15.48 -2.30 0.28
N LEU A 158 -14.95 -2.72 -0.86
CA LEU A 158 -13.93 -1.98 -1.60
C LEU A 158 -14.47 -0.65 -2.13
N ARG A 159 -15.71 -0.63 -2.63
CA ARG A 159 -16.37 0.61 -3.06
C ARG A 159 -16.49 1.60 -1.90
N LEU A 160 -16.98 1.15 -0.74
CA LEU A 160 -17.11 1.97 0.46
C LEU A 160 -15.75 2.49 0.97
N GLU A 161 -14.72 1.63 0.99
CA GLU A 161 -13.36 2.06 1.35
C GLU A 161 -12.81 3.10 0.36
N GLY A 162 -13.05 2.90 -0.95
CA GLY A 162 -12.68 3.82 -2.01
C GLY A 162 -13.35 5.19 -1.84
N GLU A 163 -14.67 5.21 -1.61
CA GLU A 163 -15.44 6.42 -1.35
C GLU A 163 -14.93 7.17 -0.11
N GLN A 164 -14.72 6.46 1.01
CA GLN A 164 -14.19 7.07 2.23
C GLN A 164 -12.77 7.62 2.04
N ARG A 165 -11.91 6.93 1.27
CA ARG A 165 -10.59 7.45 0.92
C ARG A 165 -10.70 8.68 0.04
N GLY A 166 -11.61 8.68 -0.93
CA GLY A 166 -11.91 9.81 -1.80
C GLY A 166 -12.37 11.05 -1.02
N ILE A 167 -13.33 10.88 -0.11
CA ILE A 167 -13.84 11.96 0.76
C ILE A 167 -12.71 12.51 1.63
N ARG A 168 -11.93 11.64 2.29
CA ARG A 168 -10.80 12.08 3.14
C ARG A 168 -9.75 12.87 2.35
N LYS A 169 -9.38 12.38 1.16
CA LYS A 169 -8.46 13.11 0.27
C LYS A 169 -9.05 14.43 -0.20
N GLY A 170 -10.35 14.45 -0.53
CA GLY A 170 -11.07 15.65 -0.95
C GLY A 170 -11.11 16.72 0.15
N ILE A 171 -11.41 16.32 1.39
CA ILE A 171 -11.39 17.22 2.56
C ILE A 171 -9.98 17.76 2.79
N GLN A 172 -8.95 16.91 2.83
CA GLN A 172 -7.57 17.36 3.03
C GLN A 172 -7.11 18.34 1.94
N LEU A 173 -7.38 18.02 0.68
CA LEU A 173 -7.03 18.91 -0.44
C LEU A 173 -7.82 20.21 -0.39
N GLY A 174 -9.09 20.15 -0.01
CA GLY A 174 -9.96 21.32 0.16
C GLY A 174 -9.50 22.22 1.31
N GLU A 175 -9.15 21.66 2.46
CA GLU A 175 -8.60 22.39 3.61
C GLU A 175 -7.26 23.04 3.27
N GLN A 176 -6.38 22.31 2.57
CA GLN A 176 -5.08 22.85 2.16
C GLN A 176 -5.25 24.02 1.19
N LYS A 177 -6.05 23.84 0.12
CA LYS A 177 -6.34 24.92 -0.83
C LYS A 177 -7.05 26.10 -0.18
N GLY A 178 -8.06 25.85 0.65
CA GLY A 178 -8.79 26.89 1.37
C GLY A 178 -7.91 27.68 2.33
N ARG A 179 -6.94 27.02 2.99
CA ARG A 179 -5.96 27.69 3.83
C ARG A 179 -4.99 28.55 3.01
N GLU A 180 -4.47 28.02 1.90
CA GLU A 180 -3.59 28.77 0.99
C GLU A 180 -4.30 30.00 0.40
N GLU A 181 -5.54 29.83 -0.09
CA GLU A 181 -6.38 30.91 -0.61
C GLU A 181 -6.75 31.93 0.46
N GLY A 182 -7.13 31.48 1.66
CA GLY A 182 -7.47 32.36 2.79
C GLY A 182 -6.28 33.19 3.27
N VAL A 183 -5.08 32.61 3.34
CA VAL A 183 -3.84 33.35 3.64
C VAL A 183 -3.54 34.38 2.55
N LEU A 184 -3.70 34.02 1.27
CA LEU A 184 -3.49 34.94 0.17
C LEU A 184 -4.50 36.11 0.20
N LEU A 185 -5.79 35.83 0.42
CA LEU A 185 -6.84 36.84 0.56
C LEU A 185 -6.56 37.77 1.75
N GLY A 186 -6.19 37.23 2.91
CA GLY A 186 -5.84 38.03 4.08
C GLY A 186 -4.63 38.95 3.83
N LYS A 187 -3.60 38.45 3.12
CA LYS A 187 -2.47 39.30 2.70
C LYS A 187 -2.90 40.43 1.77
N LEU A 188 -3.81 40.15 0.82
CA LEU A 188 -4.35 41.16 -0.10
C LEU A 188 -5.20 42.22 0.62
N ASP A 189 -6.02 41.83 1.60
CA ASP A 189 -6.83 42.76 2.39
C ASP A 189 -5.98 43.71 3.24
N VAL A 190 -4.90 43.18 3.85
CA VAL A 190 -3.91 43.98 4.57
C VAL A 190 -3.20 44.94 3.61
N ALA A 191 -2.75 44.45 2.45
CA ALA A 191 -2.11 45.28 1.43
C ALA A 191 -3.02 46.43 0.95
N HIS A 192 -4.30 46.17 0.70
CA HIS A 192 -5.29 47.19 0.37
C HIS A 192 -5.45 48.25 1.47
N SER A 193 -5.46 47.82 2.73
CA SER A 193 -5.60 48.74 3.88
C SER A 193 -4.39 49.64 4.02
N LEU A 194 -3.17 49.10 3.86
CA LEU A 194 -1.92 49.88 3.91
C LEU A 194 -1.80 50.89 2.76
N LEU A 195 -2.26 50.53 1.56
CA LEU A 195 -2.32 51.47 0.43
C LEU A 195 -3.31 52.62 0.68
N LYS A 196 -4.48 52.34 1.28
CA LYS A 196 -5.43 53.39 1.67
C LYS A 196 -4.85 54.35 2.72
N MET A 197 -3.91 53.88 3.53
CA MET A 197 -3.17 54.71 4.51
C MET A 197 -2.01 55.51 3.88
N GLY A 198 -1.81 55.41 2.56
CA GLY A 198 -0.80 56.19 1.83
C GLY A 198 0.61 55.59 1.86
N MET A 199 0.76 54.32 2.25
CA MET A 199 2.06 53.65 2.26
C MET A 199 2.52 53.36 0.82
N PRO A 200 3.81 53.60 0.48
CA PRO A 200 4.34 53.32 -0.85
C PRO A 200 4.34 51.82 -1.16
N ARG A 201 4.10 51.48 -2.43
CA ARG A 201 3.87 50.11 -2.91
C ARG A 201 4.99 49.15 -2.55
N GLU A 202 6.24 49.59 -2.67
CA GLU A 202 7.41 48.77 -2.36
C GLU A 202 7.41 48.34 -0.88
N ALA A 203 7.06 49.25 0.03
CA ALA A 203 6.95 48.96 1.46
C ALA A 203 5.76 48.04 1.79
N VAL A 204 4.65 48.12 1.02
CA VAL A 204 3.49 47.24 1.18
C VAL A 204 3.80 45.79 0.74
N LEU A 205 4.52 45.61 -0.37
CA LEU A 205 4.95 44.29 -0.84
C LEU A 205 5.92 43.62 0.14
N GLU A 206 6.86 44.40 0.69
CA GLU A 206 7.78 43.94 1.72
C GLU A 206 7.05 43.53 3.02
N ALA A 207 6.13 44.38 3.51
CA ALA A 207 5.41 44.14 4.76
C ALA A 207 4.42 42.95 4.70
N THR A 208 3.83 42.67 3.54
CA THR A 208 2.86 41.57 3.36
C THR A 208 3.49 40.27 2.84
N GLY A 209 4.74 40.34 2.37
CA GLY A 209 5.45 39.21 1.75
C GLY A 209 4.68 38.63 0.56
N LEU A 210 4.03 39.51 -0.22
CA LEU A 210 3.35 39.16 -1.48
C LEU A 210 4.35 39.25 -2.63
N SER A 211 4.30 38.29 -3.57
CA SER A 211 5.08 38.38 -4.80
C SER A 211 4.42 39.33 -5.80
N GLU A 212 5.22 39.93 -6.69
CA GLU A 212 4.76 40.82 -7.76
C GLU A 212 3.71 40.12 -8.66
N ASP A 213 3.86 38.82 -8.90
CA ASP A 213 2.94 38.01 -9.71
C ASP A 213 1.61 37.71 -8.99
N SER A 214 1.67 37.44 -7.69
CA SER A 214 0.47 37.27 -6.84
C SER A 214 -0.35 38.56 -6.78
N TRP A 215 0.33 39.71 -6.76
CA TRP A 215 -0.29 41.04 -6.79
C TRP A 215 -0.89 41.38 -8.15
N ARG A 216 -0.19 41.14 -9.26
CA ARG A 216 -0.71 41.41 -10.62
C ARG A 216 -1.96 40.60 -10.94
N ARG A 217 -2.03 39.33 -10.51
CA ARG A 217 -3.21 38.48 -10.73
C ARG A 217 -4.46 38.98 -10.00
N SER A 218 -4.34 39.55 -8.80
CA SER A 218 -5.50 40.08 -8.05
C SER A 218 -6.02 41.40 -8.63
N VAL A 219 -5.15 42.23 -9.18
CA VAL A 219 -5.54 43.47 -9.89
C VAL A 219 -6.30 43.15 -11.19
N ILE A 220 -5.90 42.11 -11.92
CA ILE A 220 -6.61 41.66 -13.13
C ILE A 220 -7.99 41.06 -12.79
N ASP A 221 -8.10 40.27 -11.72
CA ASP A 221 -9.37 39.65 -11.33
C ASP A 221 -10.39 40.66 -10.76
N SER A 222 -9.91 41.74 -10.12
CA SER A 222 -10.77 42.84 -9.64
C SER A 222 -11.32 43.74 -10.75
N ASP A 223 -10.59 43.91 -11.86
CA ASP A 223 -11.07 44.65 -13.05
C ASP A 223 -12.12 43.85 -13.84
N THR A 224 -11.96 42.51 -13.86
CA THR A 224 -12.91 41.59 -14.53
C THR A 224 -14.25 41.50 -13.78
N ARG A 225 -14.26 41.60 -12.44
CA ARG A 225 -15.51 41.67 -11.65
C ARG A 225 -16.19 43.04 -11.67
N ARG A 226 -15.49 44.12 -12.03
CA ARG A 226 -16.05 45.49 -12.11
C ARG A 226 -16.69 45.81 -13.46
N ASN A 227 -16.41 45.07 -14.53
CA ASN A 227 -17.01 45.37 -15.83
C ASN A 227 -17.29 44.10 -16.68
N PRO A 228 -18.40 43.38 -16.43
CA PRO A 228 -18.72 42.14 -17.15
C PRO A 228 -19.15 42.35 -18.62
N ILE A 229 -19.19 43.58 -19.15
CA ILE A 229 -19.90 43.89 -20.39
C ILE A 229 -19.00 43.93 -21.64
N LYS A 230 -17.67 43.89 -21.53
CA LYS A 230 -16.78 44.07 -22.72
C LYS A 230 -16.24 42.81 -23.39
N SER A 231 -16.59 41.59 -22.96
CA SER A 231 -16.07 40.36 -23.58
C SER A 231 -16.94 39.73 -24.68
N VAL A 232 -18.09 40.32 -25.06
CA VAL A 232 -19.03 39.70 -26.03
C VAL A 232 -19.14 40.48 -27.37
N SER A 233 -18.24 41.41 -27.69
CA SER A 233 -18.26 42.07 -29.00
C SER A 233 -16.90 42.04 -29.69
N ARG A 234 -16.50 40.85 -30.13
CA ARG A 234 -15.58 40.65 -31.27
C ARG A 234 -15.58 39.18 -31.70
N SER A 235 -16.57 38.84 -32.53
CA SER A 235 -16.50 37.76 -33.52
C SER A 235 -17.49 38.14 -34.62
N ASN A 236 -16.99 38.88 -35.61
CA ASN A 236 -17.44 38.74 -36.99
C ASN A 236 -16.65 37.59 -37.60
#